data_AF-A0A850GJU7-F1
#
_entry.id   AF-A0A850GJU7-F1
#
_cell.length_a   1.000
_cell.length_b   1.000
_cell.length_c   1.000
_cell.angle_alpha   90.00
_cell.angle_beta   90.00
_cell.angle_gamma   90.00
#
_symmetry.space_group_name_H-M   'P 1'
#
loop_
_entity.id
_entity.type
_entity.pdbx_description
1 polymer ?
#
loop_
_entity_poly.entity_id
_entity_poly.type
_entity_poly.pdbx_seq_one_letter_code
_entity_poly.pdbx_strand_id
1 'polypeptide(L)'
;MHARARMSSAARGGLRLGAWLVSFALASACHHDGSRSRSAGDTGDEPSRAPERERPAADAQPTDAQPADTQAQSEAPRRPYKPPSTLGAPIEHRLAKRTRLVYAEPSTDAARRGRIPARETFAVYATSEGPDCRARWAQVADAGWACLDRTEPSEQAPRALPELAEDALLPFIYVRHRDHEREGTPALPVYRSLRQYNAGEAPVDERPAYGSYAFVRTKYNRGAPVLVDDRRRVVPAEGLEEFEPSEFSGRDLVAAPVPAGLTLAWAVRWKTEIRERPDPDAPAVGRVRYHDTVYLRAADGQAQADAEWFEVAPDHGSPAGWLSAEDIRRLLPQGPDTEAPILAGQLLLDIDLDQQVLTIWREDQPIFATLISSGRAGDRTPLGLYRVETKWAYGKMASLPSADDPYYVEAVPWTMYFDGRYALHASYWHNLFGHRASHGCINLSPRDARRVFELATPALPPGWLIVHEHAADPGALVRVRRGDRPVPDRRPPL
;
A
#
# COMPACT_ATOMS: atom_id res chain seq x y z
N MET A 1 26.30 -65.78 31.59
CA MET A 1 27.13 -66.52 30.62
C MET A 1 27.97 -65.51 29.83
N HIS A 2 29.22 -65.88 29.56
CA HIS A 2 30.34 -65.13 28.95
C HIS A 2 29.94 -64.32 27.68
N ALA A 3 30.62 -63.24 27.27
CA ALA A 3 32.07 -63.02 27.24
C ALA A 3 32.48 -61.53 27.14
N ARG A 4 33.73 -61.27 27.54
CA ARG A 4 34.50 -60.01 27.48
C ARG A 4 35.29 -59.89 26.16
N ALA A 5 35.87 -58.68 25.97
CA ALA A 5 37.18 -58.35 25.36
C ALA A 5 37.20 -58.19 23.82
N ARG A 6 38.02 -57.33 23.19
CA ARG A 6 39.08 -56.37 23.59
C ARG A 6 39.43 -55.46 22.39
N MET A 7 40.10 -54.34 22.68
CA MET A 7 40.77 -53.39 21.78
C MET A 7 41.98 -53.98 21.02
N SER A 8 42.36 -53.36 19.88
CA SER A 8 43.73 -52.95 19.44
C SER A 8 43.75 -52.75 17.91
N SER A 9 43.80 -51.51 17.38
CA SER A 9 44.97 -50.67 17.00
C SER A 9 45.55 -50.87 15.58
N ALA A 10 45.44 -49.79 14.80
CA ALA A 10 46.41 -49.15 13.88
C ALA A 10 46.89 -49.85 12.58
N ALA A 11 46.67 -49.17 11.44
CA ALA A 11 47.76 -48.63 10.59
C ALA A 11 47.25 -47.72 9.43
N ARG A 12 47.66 -46.44 9.52
CA ARG A 12 48.19 -45.53 8.48
C ARG A 12 47.71 -45.63 7.01
N GLY A 13 47.23 -44.50 6.48
CA GLY A 13 47.19 -44.25 5.04
C GLY A 13 46.69 -42.84 4.65
N GLY A 14 47.62 -41.88 4.55
CA GLY A 14 47.61 -40.83 3.52
C GLY A 14 46.63 -39.66 3.63
N LEU A 15 47.14 -38.51 4.10
CA LEU A 15 46.60 -37.19 3.77
C LEU A 15 46.69 -36.93 2.25
N ARG A 16 45.59 -36.50 1.65
CA ARG A 16 45.58 -35.56 0.52
C ARG A 16 44.44 -34.56 0.72
N LEU A 17 44.77 -33.37 1.22
CA LEU A 17 43.91 -32.19 1.10
C LEU A 17 43.84 -31.78 -0.37
N GLY A 18 42.70 -32.01 -0.99
CA GLY A 18 42.32 -31.36 -2.25
C GLY A 18 41.41 -30.19 -1.93
N ALA A 19 41.96 -28.98 -1.91
CA ALA A 19 41.19 -27.75 -1.88
C ALA A 19 40.41 -27.62 -3.20
N TRP A 20 39.08 -27.67 -3.12
CA TRP A 20 38.21 -27.22 -4.21
C TRP A 20 37.64 -25.85 -3.83
N LEU A 21 38.33 -24.83 -4.31
CA LEU A 21 37.79 -23.48 -4.52
C LEU A 21 36.68 -23.59 -5.56
N VAL A 22 35.44 -23.30 -5.17
CA VAL A 22 34.40 -22.90 -6.10
C VAL A 22 33.97 -21.49 -5.73
N SER A 23 34.42 -20.57 -6.57
CA SER A 23 34.13 -19.14 -6.54
C SER A 23 32.62 -18.89 -6.66
N PHE A 24 32.05 -18.22 -5.66
CA PHE A 24 30.76 -17.56 -5.78
C PHE A 24 30.95 -16.22 -6.48
N ALA A 25 30.43 -16.10 -7.71
CA ALA A 25 30.27 -14.81 -8.38
C ALA A 25 29.01 -14.12 -7.82
N LEU A 26 29.21 -13.19 -6.88
CA LEU A 26 28.27 -12.12 -6.58
C LEU A 26 28.40 -10.99 -7.61
N ALA A 27 27.29 -10.56 -8.17
CA ALA A 27 27.11 -9.27 -8.85
C ALA A 27 25.59 -9.00 -8.92
N SER A 28 25.03 -7.83 -8.62
CA SER A 28 25.55 -6.58 -8.06
C SER A 28 24.36 -5.87 -7.42
N ALA A 29 24.52 -5.42 -6.17
CA ALA A 29 23.67 -4.40 -5.57
C ALA A 29 24.33 -3.04 -5.85
N CYS A 30 23.61 -2.12 -6.48
CA CYS A 30 24.09 -0.76 -6.68
C CYS A 30 24.14 -0.03 -5.34
N HIS A 31 25.35 0.36 -4.94
CA HIS A 31 25.63 1.37 -3.92
C HIS A 31 25.23 2.76 -4.42
N HIS A 32 24.69 3.58 -3.52
CA HIS A 32 24.98 5.01 -3.53
C HIS A 32 25.36 5.43 -2.13
N ASP A 33 26.61 5.88 -2.00
CA ASP A 33 27.23 6.39 -0.80
C ASP A 33 27.56 7.86 -1.05
N GLY A 34 27.24 8.71 -0.09
CA GLY A 34 27.28 10.17 -0.25
C GLY A 34 27.02 10.87 1.07
N SER A 35 27.80 10.50 2.08
CA SER A 35 27.81 11.10 3.41
C SER A 35 28.29 12.57 3.39
N ARG A 36 27.66 13.41 4.21
CA ARG A 36 28.36 14.43 5.01
C ARG A 36 27.72 14.54 6.38
N SER A 37 28.39 13.94 7.35
CA SER A 37 28.21 14.17 8.77
C SER A 37 28.82 15.50 9.19
N ARG A 38 28.15 16.21 10.11
CA ARG A 38 28.83 17.01 11.14
C ARG A 38 28.10 16.80 12.45
N SER A 39 28.75 16.04 13.33
CA SER A 39 28.46 15.92 14.74
C SER A 39 29.14 17.07 15.50
N ALA A 40 28.42 17.70 16.42
CA ALA A 40 28.99 18.29 17.62
C ALA A 40 27.95 18.15 18.73
N GLY A 41 28.27 17.37 19.76
CA GLY A 41 27.51 17.37 21.01
C GLY A 41 28.04 18.47 21.92
N ASP A 42 27.17 18.99 22.79
CA ASP A 42 27.56 19.33 24.16
C ASP A 42 26.32 19.36 25.06
N THR A 43 26.61 19.11 26.33
CA THR A 43 25.81 18.82 27.51
C THR A 43 25.26 20.07 28.21
N GLY A 44 24.28 19.90 29.12
CA GLY A 44 24.09 20.83 30.25
C GLY A 44 22.65 21.23 30.61
N ASP A 45 22.20 20.77 31.79
CA ASP A 45 20.99 21.15 32.54
C ASP A 45 21.03 22.61 33.09
N GLU A 46 19.86 23.28 33.04
CA GLU A 46 19.19 24.22 33.99
C GLU A 46 19.94 25.36 34.79
N PRO A 47 19.24 26.33 35.44
CA PRO A 47 18.04 27.11 35.08
C PRO A 47 18.13 28.64 35.45
N SER A 48 17.05 29.38 35.16
CA SER A 48 16.59 30.64 35.82
C SER A 48 17.30 31.99 35.52
N ARG A 49 16.55 32.94 34.92
CA ARG A 49 16.16 34.23 35.53
C ARG A 49 15.34 35.09 34.55
N ALA A 50 14.17 35.53 35.02
CA ALA A 50 13.48 36.75 34.59
C ALA A 50 13.21 37.57 35.88
N PRO A 51 12.72 38.83 35.83
CA PRO A 51 12.50 39.74 34.71
C PRO A 51 13.08 41.16 34.98
N GLU A 52 13.01 42.07 34.00
CA GLU A 52 13.04 43.50 34.29
C GLU A 52 11.84 44.19 33.63
N ARG A 53 11.31 45.16 34.37
CA ARG A 53 10.03 45.84 34.19
C ARG A 53 10.25 47.13 33.41
N GLU A 54 9.38 47.42 32.46
CA GLU A 54 8.98 48.80 32.18
C GLU A 54 7.44 48.87 32.07
N ARG A 55 6.90 49.96 32.63
CA ARG A 55 5.49 50.31 32.84
C ARG A 55 5.44 51.85 32.65
N PRO A 56 4.27 52.47 32.43
CA PRO A 56 3.45 52.45 31.21
C PRO A 56 3.20 53.90 30.70
N ALA A 57 2.54 54.06 29.57
CA ALA A 57 1.84 55.31 29.25
C ALA A 57 0.45 55.00 28.69
N ALA A 58 -0.53 55.73 29.20
CA ALA A 58 -1.95 55.50 29.09
C ALA A 58 -2.60 56.26 27.91
N ASP A 59 -3.82 55.82 27.63
CA ASP A 59 -4.95 56.55 27.05
C ASP A 59 -5.02 56.78 25.53
N ALA A 60 -5.85 55.96 24.87
CA ALA A 60 -6.89 56.44 23.95
C ALA A 60 -8.05 55.42 23.86
N GLN A 61 -9.27 55.95 23.98
CA GLN A 61 -10.58 55.29 24.04
C GLN A 61 -11.15 54.94 22.63
N PRO A 62 -12.32 54.28 22.53
CA PRO A 62 -12.63 53.24 21.54
C PRO A 62 -13.18 53.80 20.22
N THR A 63 -12.93 53.09 19.12
CA THR A 63 -13.61 53.32 17.84
C THR A 63 -14.31 52.06 17.36
N ASP A 64 -15.59 52.28 17.09
CA ASP A 64 -16.63 51.46 16.50
C ASP A 64 -16.21 50.26 15.64
N ALA A 65 -16.93 49.16 15.89
CA ALA A 65 -17.04 48.02 15.01
C ALA A 65 -17.65 48.44 13.67
N GLN A 66 -16.92 48.18 12.58
CA GLN A 66 -17.48 48.01 11.25
C GLN A 66 -17.22 46.57 10.78
N PRO A 67 -18.18 45.96 10.07
CA PRO A 67 -18.14 44.55 9.72
C PRO A 67 -16.96 44.28 8.79
N ALA A 68 -16.17 43.27 9.14
CA ALA A 68 -15.14 42.76 8.24
C ALA A 68 -15.84 42.15 7.02
N ASP A 69 -15.77 42.87 5.91
CA ASP A 69 -15.99 42.31 4.58
C ASP A 69 -15.11 41.07 4.43
N THR A 70 -15.76 39.91 4.35
CA THR A 70 -15.14 38.65 3.94
C THR A 70 -14.65 38.82 2.52
N GLN A 71 -13.42 39.31 2.35
CA GLN A 71 -12.73 39.24 1.08
C GLN A 71 -12.45 37.76 0.81
N ALA A 72 -13.30 37.18 -0.03
CA ALA A 72 -13.00 35.95 -0.74
C ALA A 72 -11.66 36.16 -1.45
N GLN A 73 -10.60 35.60 -0.88
CA GLN A 73 -9.29 35.59 -1.50
C GLN A 73 -9.44 34.83 -2.82
N SER A 74 -9.32 35.57 -3.92
CA SER A 74 -9.25 35.04 -5.28
C SER A 74 -8.00 34.17 -5.39
N GLU A 75 -8.16 32.88 -5.11
CA GLU A 75 -7.14 31.85 -5.30
C GLU A 75 -6.70 31.87 -6.77
N ALA A 76 -5.41 32.08 -7.03
CA ALA A 76 -4.89 32.05 -8.39
C ALA A 76 -5.25 30.70 -9.04
N PRO A 77 -5.70 30.66 -10.30
CA PRO A 77 -6.19 29.44 -10.91
C PRO A 77 -5.10 28.36 -10.91
N ARG A 78 -5.39 27.23 -10.25
CA ARG A 78 -4.48 26.08 -10.19
C ARG A 78 -4.20 25.58 -11.60
N ARG A 79 -2.95 25.16 -11.85
CA ARG A 79 -2.57 24.59 -13.15
C ARG A 79 -3.41 23.33 -13.40
N PRO A 80 -3.99 23.15 -14.60
CA PRO A 80 -4.85 22.00 -14.89
C PRO A 80 -4.06 20.69 -14.86
N TYR A 81 -4.58 19.68 -14.17
CA TYR A 81 -4.15 18.30 -14.31
C TYR A 81 -4.64 17.76 -15.66
N LYS A 82 -3.74 17.17 -16.44
CA LYS A 82 -4.09 16.47 -17.68
C LYS A 82 -4.31 14.98 -17.35
N PRO A 83 -5.50 14.42 -17.61
CA PRO A 83 -5.81 13.04 -17.27
C PRO A 83 -5.01 12.04 -18.11
N PRO A 84 -5.00 10.74 -17.76
CA PRO A 84 -4.11 9.75 -18.36
C PRO A 84 -4.39 9.50 -19.86
N SER A 85 -3.29 9.27 -20.59
CA SER A 85 -3.16 8.92 -22.03
C SER A 85 -4.11 9.63 -22.99
N THR A 86 -3.62 10.71 -23.62
CA THR A 86 -4.31 11.40 -24.72
C THR A 86 -4.03 10.84 -26.11
N LEU A 87 -3.39 9.67 -26.21
CA LEU A 87 -2.91 9.10 -27.46
C LEU A 87 -3.98 8.54 -28.41
N GLY A 88 -5.26 8.56 -28.03
CA GLY A 88 -6.36 8.06 -28.87
C GLY A 88 -6.39 6.53 -28.99
N ALA A 89 -6.77 6.02 -30.16
CA ALA A 89 -6.86 4.57 -30.42
C ALA A 89 -5.48 3.99 -30.81
N PRO A 90 -5.15 2.75 -30.37
CA PRO A 90 -3.90 2.11 -30.77
C PRO A 90 -3.89 1.72 -32.25
N ILE A 91 -2.70 1.74 -32.86
CA ILE A 91 -2.48 1.30 -34.24
C ILE A 91 -2.30 -0.21 -34.36
N GLU A 92 -1.83 -0.87 -33.30
CA GLU A 92 -1.76 -2.33 -33.18
C GLU A 92 -1.72 -2.76 -31.71
N HIS A 93 -1.95 -4.03 -31.45
CA HIS A 93 -1.62 -4.67 -30.17
C HIS A 93 -0.49 -5.68 -30.37
N ARG A 94 0.32 -5.86 -29.33
CA ARG A 94 1.47 -6.78 -29.37
C ARG A 94 1.58 -7.61 -28.10
N LEU A 95 1.93 -8.88 -28.26
CA LEU A 95 2.23 -9.81 -27.18
C LEU A 95 3.73 -9.75 -26.83
N ALA A 96 4.05 -9.50 -25.57
CA ALA A 96 5.41 -9.52 -25.08
C ALA A 96 5.91 -10.96 -24.86
N LYS A 97 6.81 -11.49 -25.69
CA LYS A 97 7.39 -12.84 -25.47
C LYS A 97 8.36 -12.86 -24.28
N ARG A 98 8.92 -11.69 -23.95
CA ARG A 98 9.77 -11.42 -22.79
C ARG A 98 9.36 -10.09 -22.18
N THR A 99 9.59 -9.93 -20.88
CA THR A 99 9.35 -8.67 -20.17
C THR A 99 9.93 -7.49 -20.93
N ARG A 100 9.14 -6.46 -21.16
CA ARG A 100 9.56 -5.19 -21.76
C ARG A 100 9.61 -4.11 -20.68
N LEU A 101 10.74 -3.41 -20.64
CA LEU A 101 10.84 -2.18 -19.87
C LEU A 101 10.28 -1.04 -20.72
N VAL A 102 9.66 -0.08 -20.06
CA VAL A 102 9.11 1.11 -20.69
C VAL A 102 9.93 2.31 -20.24
N TYR A 103 10.28 3.18 -21.18
CA TYR A 103 11.20 4.30 -21.03
C TYR A 103 10.55 5.62 -21.44
N ALA A 104 11.05 6.75 -20.95
CA ALA A 104 10.47 8.07 -21.26
C ALA A 104 10.65 8.47 -22.73
N GLU A 105 11.70 7.96 -23.36
CA GLU A 105 12.12 8.21 -24.75
C GLU A 105 12.49 6.88 -25.43
N PRO A 106 12.59 6.82 -26.78
CA PRO A 106 12.98 5.61 -27.51
C PRO A 106 14.48 5.29 -27.37
N SER A 107 14.95 5.14 -26.13
CA SER A 107 16.33 4.78 -25.76
C SER A 107 16.32 4.07 -24.40
N THR A 108 17.25 3.12 -24.21
CA THR A 108 17.42 2.44 -22.91
C THR A 108 18.11 3.32 -21.86
N ASP A 109 18.72 4.43 -22.26
CA ASP A 109 19.36 5.39 -21.35
C ASP A 109 18.36 6.37 -20.72
N ALA A 110 17.13 6.43 -21.25
CA ALA A 110 16.10 7.30 -20.73
C ALA A 110 15.53 6.80 -19.38
N ALA A 111 14.83 7.68 -18.66
CA ALA A 111 14.20 7.33 -17.39
C ALA A 111 13.18 6.19 -17.56
N ARG A 112 13.15 5.25 -16.59
CA ARG A 112 12.18 4.15 -16.59
C ARG A 112 10.78 4.68 -16.25
N ARG A 113 9.80 4.25 -17.03
CA ARG A 113 8.37 4.62 -16.91
C ARG A 113 7.49 3.47 -16.47
N GLY A 114 7.92 2.24 -16.69
CA GLY A 114 7.15 1.08 -16.27
C GLY A 114 7.69 -0.25 -16.78
N ARG A 115 6.85 -1.29 -16.63
CA ARG A 115 7.18 -2.66 -17.00
C ARG A 115 5.95 -3.39 -17.51
N ILE A 116 6.07 -3.97 -18.70
CA ILE A 116 5.12 -4.93 -19.28
C ILE A 116 5.71 -6.33 -19.07
N PRO A 117 5.07 -7.22 -18.31
CA PRO A 117 5.61 -8.55 -18.05
C PRO A 117 5.49 -9.43 -19.32
N ALA A 118 6.24 -10.52 -19.33
CA ALA A 118 6.12 -11.50 -20.42
C ALA A 118 4.72 -12.12 -20.43
N ARG A 119 4.26 -12.48 -21.63
CA ARG A 119 2.96 -13.13 -21.93
C ARG A 119 1.75 -12.21 -21.77
N GLU A 120 1.99 -10.91 -21.63
CA GLU A 120 0.94 -9.89 -21.66
C GLU A 120 0.91 -9.16 -22.99
N THR A 121 -0.31 -8.79 -23.39
CA THR A 121 -0.53 -7.92 -24.54
C THR A 121 -0.48 -6.47 -24.10
N PHE A 122 0.02 -5.58 -24.96
CA PHE A 122 0.04 -4.14 -24.77
C PHE A 122 -0.32 -3.39 -26.05
N ALA A 123 -0.79 -2.16 -25.90
CA ALA A 123 -1.16 -1.26 -27.00
C ALA A 123 0.06 -0.51 -27.55
N VAL A 124 0.10 -0.33 -28.87
CA VAL A 124 1.08 0.50 -29.59
C VAL A 124 0.36 1.64 -30.28
N TYR A 125 0.84 2.86 -30.11
CA TYR A 125 0.22 4.08 -30.66
C TYR A 125 1.04 4.72 -31.78
N ALA A 126 2.36 4.60 -31.71
CA ALA A 126 3.27 5.07 -32.74
C ALA A 126 4.55 4.22 -32.74
N THR A 127 5.34 4.33 -33.80
CA THR A 127 6.67 3.69 -33.87
C THR A 127 7.74 4.70 -34.21
N SER A 128 8.93 4.51 -33.65
CA SER A 128 10.11 5.33 -33.89
C SER A 128 11.34 4.44 -34.10
N GLU A 129 12.31 4.97 -34.81
CA GLU A 129 13.69 4.48 -34.73
C GLU A 129 14.36 5.01 -33.46
N GLY A 130 15.40 4.34 -33.01
CA GLY A 130 16.15 4.71 -31.82
C GLY A 130 17.27 3.72 -31.53
N PRO A 131 18.26 4.10 -30.71
CA PRO A 131 19.36 3.21 -30.34
C PRO A 131 18.87 2.01 -29.52
N ASP A 132 19.74 1.00 -29.37
CA ASP A 132 19.58 -0.12 -28.43
C ASP A 132 18.33 -1.01 -28.61
N CYS A 133 17.64 -0.86 -29.75
CA CYS A 133 16.55 -1.73 -30.16
C CYS A 133 16.82 -2.27 -31.56
N ARG A 134 16.94 -3.60 -31.69
CA ARG A 134 17.13 -4.27 -32.99
C ARG A 134 15.89 -4.23 -33.89
N ALA A 135 14.73 -4.01 -33.28
CA ALA A 135 13.46 -3.83 -33.97
C ALA A 135 13.16 -2.32 -34.07
N ARG A 136 11.93 -1.90 -33.83
CA ARG A 136 11.55 -0.49 -33.66
C ARG A 136 11.17 -0.21 -32.21
N TRP A 137 11.24 1.05 -31.81
CA TRP A 137 10.61 1.52 -30.59
C TRP A 137 9.12 1.75 -30.84
N ALA A 138 8.29 1.39 -29.86
CA ALA A 138 6.85 1.64 -29.88
C ALA A 138 6.47 2.58 -28.76
N GLN A 139 5.67 3.60 -29.08
CA GLN A 139 5.00 4.41 -28.08
C GLN A 139 3.84 3.59 -27.49
N VAL A 140 3.85 3.43 -26.18
CA VAL A 140 2.93 2.57 -25.43
C VAL A 140 2.14 3.32 -24.34
N ALA A 141 2.52 4.56 -24.06
CA ALA A 141 1.81 5.51 -23.19
C ALA A 141 2.28 6.95 -23.50
N ASP A 142 1.60 7.96 -22.94
CA ASP A 142 2.09 9.35 -22.94
C ASP A 142 3.50 9.37 -22.31
N ALA A 143 4.50 9.79 -23.08
CA ALA A 143 5.92 9.71 -22.73
C ALA A 143 6.33 8.30 -22.22
N GLY A 144 5.94 7.25 -22.96
CA GLY A 144 6.30 5.86 -22.67
C GLY A 144 6.62 5.09 -23.93
N TRP A 145 7.83 4.53 -24.01
CA TRP A 145 8.37 3.82 -25.16
C TRP A 145 8.91 2.44 -24.77
N ALA A 146 8.59 1.42 -25.56
CA ALA A 146 9.09 0.06 -25.37
C ALA A 146 9.71 -0.46 -26.67
N CYS A 147 10.89 -1.09 -26.56
CA CYS A 147 11.50 -1.76 -27.71
C CYS A 147 10.67 -2.98 -28.13
N LEU A 148 10.31 -3.07 -29.41
CA LEU A 148 9.51 -4.16 -29.97
C LEU A 148 10.29 -5.47 -30.15
N ASP A 149 11.57 -5.51 -29.80
CA ASP A 149 12.30 -6.77 -29.81
C ASP A 149 11.64 -7.80 -28.88
N ARG A 150 11.60 -9.06 -29.33
CA ARG A 150 10.93 -10.17 -28.65
C ARG A 150 9.44 -9.92 -28.37
N THR A 151 8.75 -9.27 -29.30
CA THR A 151 7.29 -9.13 -29.30
C THR A 151 6.70 -9.67 -30.61
N GLU A 152 5.40 -9.96 -30.63
CA GLU A 152 4.68 -10.32 -31.87
C GLU A 152 3.32 -9.61 -31.94
N PRO A 153 2.78 -9.37 -33.14
CA PRO A 153 1.42 -8.87 -33.31
C PRO A 153 0.40 -9.77 -32.60
N SER A 154 -0.66 -9.16 -32.05
CA SER A 154 -1.74 -9.86 -31.37
C SER A 154 -3.07 -9.21 -31.71
N GLU A 155 -4.10 -10.01 -31.95
CA GLU A 155 -5.48 -9.53 -32.08
C GLU A 155 -6.15 -9.31 -30.71
N GLN A 156 -5.54 -9.82 -29.64
CA GLN A 156 -6.08 -9.71 -28.29
C GLN A 156 -5.83 -8.29 -27.75
N ALA A 157 -6.86 -7.63 -27.25
CA ALA A 157 -6.68 -6.36 -26.54
C ALA A 157 -5.91 -6.58 -25.21
N PRO A 158 -5.10 -5.61 -24.77
CA PRO A 158 -4.47 -5.67 -23.46
C PRO A 158 -5.51 -5.61 -22.34
N ARG A 159 -5.28 -6.38 -21.28
CA ARG A 159 -6.21 -6.49 -20.13
C ARG A 159 -5.63 -5.78 -18.91
N ALA A 160 -6.49 -5.24 -18.06
CA ALA A 160 -6.05 -4.65 -16.80
C ALA A 160 -5.41 -5.71 -15.90
N LEU A 161 -4.33 -5.33 -15.21
CA LEU A 161 -3.65 -6.20 -14.24
C LEU A 161 -3.79 -5.64 -12.81
N PRO A 162 -3.86 -6.52 -11.80
CA PRO A 162 -4.08 -7.95 -11.94
C PRO A 162 -5.49 -8.22 -12.49
N GLU A 163 -5.64 -9.33 -13.22
CA GLU A 163 -6.98 -9.79 -13.59
C GLU A 163 -7.74 -10.19 -12.34
N LEU A 164 -9.01 -9.80 -12.27
CA LEU A 164 -9.90 -10.13 -11.17
C LEU A 164 -11.17 -10.76 -11.74
N ALA A 165 -11.53 -11.93 -11.22
CA ALA A 165 -12.80 -12.55 -11.56
C ALA A 165 -13.97 -11.69 -11.07
N GLU A 166 -15.13 -11.84 -11.70
CA GLU A 166 -16.37 -11.21 -11.23
C GLU A 166 -16.62 -11.60 -9.77
N ASP A 167 -16.99 -10.61 -8.95
CA ASP A 167 -17.22 -10.70 -7.50
C ASP A 167 -16.03 -11.13 -6.62
N ALA A 168 -14.86 -11.46 -7.19
CA ALA A 168 -13.69 -11.81 -6.40
C ALA A 168 -13.11 -10.59 -5.66
N LEU A 169 -12.66 -10.81 -4.43
CA LEU A 169 -11.96 -9.79 -3.63
C LEU A 169 -10.48 -9.68 -3.97
N LEU A 170 -9.91 -10.77 -4.49
CA LEU A 170 -8.48 -10.94 -4.68
C LEU A 170 -8.18 -11.64 -6.01
N PRO A 171 -7.06 -11.30 -6.66
CA PRO A 171 -6.74 -11.80 -8.01
C PRO A 171 -6.18 -13.23 -8.04
N PHE A 172 -5.73 -13.75 -6.90
CA PHE A 172 -5.07 -15.04 -6.78
C PHE A 172 -5.64 -15.80 -5.58
N ILE A 173 -5.35 -17.09 -5.53
CA ILE A 173 -5.57 -17.93 -4.35
C ILE A 173 -4.38 -17.72 -3.42
N TYR A 174 -4.63 -17.11 -2.27
CA TYR A 174 -3.58 -16.82 -1.29
C TYR A 174 -3.62 -17.84 -0.17
N VAL A 175 -2.48 -18.44 0.12
CA VAL A 175 -2.36 -19.46 1.16
C VAL A 175 -1.15 -19.23 2.04
N ARG A 176 -1.17 -19.79 3.24
CA ARG A 176 0.00 -19.95 4.11
C ARG A 176 0.02 -21.36 4.70
N HIS A 177 1.17 -21.74 5.24
CA HIS A 177 1.26 -22.96 6.02
C HIS A 177 0.51 -22.77 7.34
N ARG A 178 -0.30 -23.75 7.77
CA ARG A 178 -1.07 -23.68 9.02
C ARG A 178 -0.17 -23.46 10.24
N ASP A 179 1.03 -24.03 10.17
CA ASP A 179 2.06 -23.94 11.20
C ASP A 179 3.16 -22.90 10.89
N HIS A 180 2.87 -21.87 10.10
CA HIS A 180 3.86 -20.87 9.65
C HIS A 180 4.68 -20.20 10.77
N GLU A 181 4.14 -20.12 12.00
CA GLU A 181 4.82 -19.55 13.17
C GLU A 181 5.70 -20.56 13.92
N ARG A 182 5.55 -21.87 13.66
CA ARG A 182 6.28 -22.89 14.40
C ARG A 182 7.68 -23.08 13.82
N GLU A 183 8.69 -22.94 14.68
CA GLU A 183 10.08 -23.22 14.34
C GLU A 183 10.23 -24.68 13.85
N GLY A 184 11.03 -24.87 12.80
CA GLY A 184 11.28 -26.20 12.20
C GLY A 184 10.16 -26.71 11.29
N THR A 185 9.13 -25.91 11.01
CA THR A 185 8.09 -26.27 10.03
C THR A 185 8.72 -26.48 8.64
N PRO A 186 8.48 -27.62 7.97
CA PRO A 186 9.07 -27.92 6.67
C PRO A 186 8.70 -26.90 5.59
N ALA A 187 9.66 -26.64 4.70
CA ALA A 187 9.41 -25.83 3.51
C ALA A 187 8.38 -26.49 2.58
N LEU A 188 7.68 -25.68 1.79
CA LEU A 188 6.70 -26.15 0.83
C LEU A 188 7.43 -26.68 -0.43
N PRO A 189 7.28 -27.95 -0.79
CA PRO A 189 7.92 -28.50 -1.98
C PRO A 189 7.22 -27.98 -3.24
N VAL A 190 8.01 -27.56 -4.22
CA VAL A 190 7.53 -27.09 -5.52
C VAL A 190 7.96 -28.06 -6.61
N TYR A 191 6.99 -28.58 -7.35
CA TYR A 191 7.21 -29.50 -8.46
C TYR A 191 7.04 -28.78 -9.80
N ARG A 192 7.80 -29.16 -10.82
CA ARG A 192 7.69 -28.57 -12.17
C ARG A 192 6.33 -28.81 -12.82
N SER A 193 5.64 -29.87 -12.42
CA SER A 193 4.37 -30.31 -13.00
C SER A 193 3.69 -31.36 -12.13
N LEU A 194 2.40 -31.59 -12.38
CA LEU A 194 1.64 -32.65 -11.72
C LEU A 194 2.18 -34.06 -12.06
N ARG A 195 2.73 -34.25 -13.26
CA ARG A 195 3.34 -35.53 -13.67
C ARG A 195 4.54 -35.88 -12.78
N GLN A 196 5.42 -34.89 -12.55
CA GLN A 196 6.59 -35.06 -11.69
C GLN A 196 6.17 -35.43 -10.26
N TYR A 197 5.23 -34.68 -9.70
CA TYR A 197 4.69 -34.97 -8.37
C TYR A 197 4.14 -36.40 -8.28
N ASN A 198 3.36 -36.82 -9.28
CA ASN A 198 2.78 -38.16 -9.34
C ASN A 198 3.78 -39.29 -9.54
N ALA A 199 4.96 -39.00 -10.10
CA ALA A 199 6.05 -39.95 -10.26
C ALA A 199 6.88 -40.13 -8.98
N GLY A 200 6.63 -39.34 -7.93
CA GLY A 200 7.43 -39.37 -6.70
C GLY A 200 8.85 -38.83 -6.87
N GLU A 201 9.09 -38.04 -7.93
CA GLU A 201 10.36 -37.38 -8.17
C GLU A 201 10.61 -36.25 -7.14
N ALA A 202 11.87 -35.86 -6.96
CA ALA A 202 12.25 -34.76 -6.07
C ALA A 202 11.65 -33.40 -6.52
N PRO A 203 11.32 -32.49 -5.58
CA PRO A 203 10.90 -31.14 -5.93
C PRO A 203 12.02 -30.39 -6.65
N VAL A 204 11.64 -29.42 -7.49
CA VAL A 204 12.59 -28.58 -8.24
C VAL A 204 12.95 -27.29 -7.50
N ASP A 205 12.20 -26.95 -6.46
CA ASP A 205 12.34 -25.73 -5.67
C ASP A 205 11.59 -25.92 -4.33
N GLU A 206 11.88 -25.06 -3.35
CA GLU A 206 11.24 -25.09 -2.02
C GLU A 206 10.91 -23.66 -1.58
N ARG A 207 9.76 -23.49 -0.91
CA ARG A 207 9.32 -22.19 -0.40
C ARG A 207 9.30 -22.20 1.12
N PRO A 208 9.88 -21.20 1.82
CA PRO A 208 9.90 -21.17 3.28
C PRO A 208 8.50 -21.27 3.93
N ALA A 209 8.38 -22.00 5.04
CA ALA A 209 7.08 -22.21 5.69
C ALA A 209 6.42 -20.93 6.24
N TYR A 210 7.22 -19.93 6.63
CA TYR A 210 6.74 -18.66 7.19
C TYR A 210 6.11 -17.74 6.14
N GLY A 211 6.23 -18.07 4.85
CA GLY A 211 5.76 -17.21 3.76
C GLY A 211 4.26 -17.35 3.48
N SER A 212 3.69 -16.26 2.96
CA SER A 212 2.37 -16.24 2.33
C SER A 212 2.53 -16.27 0.80
N TYR A 213 1.81 -17.16 0.13
CA TYR A 213 2.03 -17.49 -1.28
C TYR A 213 0.78 -17.32 -2.12
N ALA A 214 0.96 -17.01 -3.40
CA ALA A 214 -0.12 -16.78 -4.34
C ALA A 214 -0.11 -17.82 -5.47
N PHE A 215 -1.29 -18.30 -5.82
CA PHE A 215 -1.51 -19.33 -6.84
C PHE A 215 -2.62 -18.91 -7.80
N VAL A 216 -2.53 -19.34 -9.06
CA VAL A 216 -3.48 -18.93 -10.10
C VAL A 216 -4.69 -19.86 -10.21
N ARG A 217 -4.60 -21.10 -9.68
CA ARG A 217 -5.72 -22.05 -9.63
C ARG A 217 -5.42 -23.26 -8.74
N THR A 218 -6.49 -23.90 -8.30
CA THR A 218 -6.47 -25.24 -7.67
C THR A 218 -6.74 -26.32 -8.71
N LYS A 219 -6.05 -27.46 -8.58
CA LYS A 219 -6.35 -28.71 -9.30
C LYS A 219 -6.52 -29.84 -8.29
N TYR A 220 -7.11 -30.95 -8.74
CA TYR A 220 -7.24 -32.15 -7.91
C TYR A 220 -6.42 -33.30 -8.51
N ASN A 221 -5.73 -34.02 -7.62
CA ASN A 221 -4.90 -35.17 -7.94
C ASN A 221 -5.30 -36.34 -7.06
N ARG A 222 -5.95 -37.37 -7.64
CA ARG A 222 -6.48 -38.52 -6.89
C ARG A 222 -7.36 -38.10 -5.69
N GLY A 223 -8.14 -37.03 -5.87
CA GLY A 223 -8.99 -36.45 -4.83
C GLY A 223 -8.32 -35.41 -3.92
N ALA A 224 -6.99 -35.31 -3.91
CA ALA A 224 -6.27 -34.33 -3.09
C ALA A 224 -6.03 -33.00 -3.85
N PRO A 225 -6.23 -31.83 -3.22
CA PRO A 225 -5.97 -30.55 -3.85
C PRO A 225 -4.47 -30.28 -4.03
N VAL A 226 -4.13 -29.69 -5.17
CA VAL A 226 -2.80 -29.15 -5.48
C VAL A 226 -2.95 -27.75 -6.06
N LEU A 227 -2.07 -26.83 -5.65
CA LEU A 227 -2.07 -25.45 -6.09
C LEU A 227 -1.11 -25.27 -7.27
N VAL A 228 -1.47 -24.41 -8.22
CA VAL A 228 -0.70 -24.16 -9.44
C VAL A 228 -0.30 -22.70 -9.51
N ASP A 229 0.98 -22.41 -9.70
CA ASP A 229 1.49 -21.04 -9.85
C ASP A 229 1.45 -20.56 -11.32
N ASP A 230 1.82 -19.29 -11.54
CA ASP A 230 1.85 -18.63 -12.86
C ASP A 230 2.81 -19.31 -13.86
N ARG A 231 3.82 -20.02 -13.35
CA ARG A 231 4.77 -20.84 -14.12
C ARG A 231 4.30 -22.28 -14.34
N ARG A 232 3.07 -22.61 -13.95
CA ARG A 232 2.46 -23.95 -14.03
C ARG A 232 3.17 -24.99 -13.15
N ARG A 233 3.97 -24.55 -12.17
CA ARG A 233 4.52 -25.42 -11.13
C ARG A 233 3.42 -25.79 -10.15
N VAL A 234 3.62 -26.89 -9.43
CA VAL A 234 2.63 -27.51 -8.56
C VAL A 234 3.14 -27.56 -7.14
N VAL A 235 2.31 -27.16 -6.19
CA VAL A 235 2.55 -27.28 -4.75
C VAL A 235 1.41 -28.10 -4.14
N PRO A 236 1.68 -29.18 -3.39
CA PRO A 236 0.65 -29.91 -2.66
C PRO A 236 -0.06 -28.97 -1.66
N ALA A 237 -1.39 -29.03 -1.57
CA ALA A 237 -2.14 -28.15 -0.67
C ALA A 237 -2.26 -28.70 0.76
N GLU A 238 -1.69 -29.88 1.03
CA GLU A 238 -1.66 -30.47 2.37
C GLU A 238 -0.90 -29.58 3.35
N GLY A 239 -1.46 -29.35 4.54
CA GLY A 239 -0.89 -28.46 5.55
C GLY A 239 -1.05 -26.96 5.27
N LEU A 240 -1.70 -26.59 4.15
CA LEU A 240 -1.97 -25.20 3.81
C LEU A 240 -3.37 -24.77 4.22
N GLU A 241 -3.52 -23.48 4.49
CA GLU A 241 -4.79 -22.78 4.68
C GLU A 241 -4.88 -21.61 3.71
N GLU A 242 -6.08 -21.40 3.16
CA GLU A 242 -6.40 -20.25 2.32
C GLU A 242 -6.79 -19.06 3.19
N PHE A 243 -6.39 -17.86 2.79
CA PHE A 243 -6.77 -16.64 3.50
C PHE A 243 -8.25 -16.29 3.25
N GLU A 244 -8.94 -15.87 4.30
CA GLU A 244 -10.27 -15.26 4.23
C GLU A 244 -10.11 -13.72 4.32
N PRO A 245 -9.99 -13.01 3.18
CA PRO A 245 -9.82 -11.57 3.20
C PRO A 245 -11.05 -10.86 3.75
N SER A 246 -10.82 -9.67 4.31
CA SER A 246 -11.91 -8.78 4.70
C SER A 246 -12.78 -8.38 3.51
N GLU A 247 -14.09 -8.46 3.70
CA GLU A 247 -15.08 -7.92 2.77
C GLU A 247 -15.36 -6.42 3.01
N PHE A 248 -14.76 -5.82 4.05
CA PHE A 248 -14.94 -4.42 4.41
C PHE A 248 -14.72 -3.51 3.21
N SER A 249 -15.58 -2.51 3.09
CA SER A 249 -15.48 -1.45 2.09
C SER A 249 -15.79 -0.12 2.75
N GLY A 250 -15.06 0.90 2.33
CA GLY A 250 -15.30 2.27 2.71
C GLY A 250 -16.62 2.83 2.15
N ARG A 251 -16.78 4.14 2.34
CA ARG A 251 -17.95 4.92 1.96
C ARG A 251 -17.68 5.71 0.69
N ASP A 252 -18.52 5.52 -0.32
CA ASP A 252 -18.64 6.46 -1.44
C ASP A 252 -19.40 7.71 -0.98
N LEU A 253 -18.68 8.83 -0.89
CA LEU A 253 -19.21 10.09 -0.36
C LEU A 253 -19.97 10.90 -1.41
N VAL A 254 -19.82 10.56 -2.69
CA VAL A 254 -20.61 11.16 -3.77
C VAL A 254 -21.99 10.51 -3.83
N ALA A 255 -22.02 9.17 -3.82
CA ALA A 255 -23.28 8.43 -3.87
C ALA A 255 -24.09 8.56 -2.57
N ALA A 256 -23.40 8.70 -1.43
CA ALA A 256 -24.04 8.69 -0.13
C ALA A 256 -23.34 9.68 0.83
N PRO A 257 -23.55 10.99 0.63
CA PRO A 257 -22.88 12.04 1.39
C PRO A 257 -23.20 11.98 2.88
N VAL A 258 -22.33 12.57 3.70
CA VAL A 258 -22.58 12.75 5.13
C VAL A 258 -23.62 13.86 5.31
N PRO A 259 -24.72 13.64 6.06
CA PRO A 259 -25.70 14.69 6.31
C PRO A 259 -25.07 15.91 7.01
N ALA A 260 -25.57 17.10 6.69
CA ALA A 260 -25.10 18.34 7.29
C ALA A 260 -25.26 18.32 8.81
N GLY A 261 -24.24 18.81 9.53
CA GLY A 261 -24.25 18.84 10.99
C GLY A 261 -24.05 17.46 11.66
N LEU A 262 -23.63 16.43 10.91
CA LEU A 262 -23.27 15.12 11.45
C LEU A 262 -21.83 14.74 11.09
N THR A 263 -21.28 13.83 11.89
CA THR A 263 -19.98 13.19 11.64
C THR A 263 -20.20 11.70 11.39
N LEU A 264 -19.67 11.19 10.28
CA LEU A 264 -19.62 9.75 10.01
C LEU A 264 -18.53 9.11 10.86
N ALA A 265 -18.83 7.98 11.49
CA ALA A 265 -17.85 7.15 12.18
C ALA A 265 -18.04 5.66 11.86
N TRP A 266 -16.96 4.89 12.00
CA TRP A 266 -16.99 3.44 11.94
C TRP A 266 -16.73 2.85 13.32
N ALA A 267 -17.46 1.80 13.66
CA ALA A 267 -17.14 0.97 14.80
C ALA A 267 -15.86 0.16 14.52
N VAL A 268 -14.90 0.22 15.44
CA VAL A 268 -13.61 -0.50 15.32
C VAL A 268 -13.37 -1.44 16.49
N ARG A 269 -14.38 -1.71 17.32
CA ARG A 269 -14.36 -2.82 18.27
C ARG A 269 -15.43 -3.82 17.92
N TRP A 270 -15.11 -5.10 18.10
CA TRP A 270 -16.08 -6.21 17.96
C TRP A 270 -17.31 -6.06 18.86
N LYS A 271 -17.14 -5.38 20.01
CA LYS A 271 -18.19 -5.01 20.94
C LYS A 271 -18.23 -3.49 21.08
N THR A 272 -18.73 -2.80 20.06
CA THR A 272 -18.98 -1.35 20.13
C THR A 272 -20.38 -1.15 20.71
N GLU A 273 -20.46 -0.72 21.98
CA GLU A 273 -21.73 -0.58 22.71
C GLU A 273 -22.13 0.89 22.79
N ILE A 274 -23.36 1.19 22.39
CA ILE A 274 -23.98 2.50 22.59
C ILE A 274 -24.45 2.53 24.04
N ARG A 275 -23.93 3.49 24.81
CA ARG A 275 -24.20 3.67 26.25
C ARG A 275 -25.32 4.67 26.47
N GLU A 276 -26.12 4.50 27.53
CA GLU A 276 -27.17 5.45 27.89
C GLU A 276 -26.61 6.84 28.23
N ARG A 277 -25.40 6.89 28.79
CA ARG A 277 -24.68 8.11 29.23
C ARG A 277 -23.20 8.01 28.86
N PRO A 278 -22.43 9.12 28.81
CA PRO A 278 -20.99 9.11 28.48
C PRO A 278 -20.16 8.57 29.65
N ASP A 279 -20.32 7.28 29.93
CA ASP A 279 -19.73 6.57 31.07
C ASP A 279 -19.49 5.10 30.65
N PRO A 280 -18.26 4.56 30.83
CA PRO A 280 -17.96 3.18 30.44
C PRO A 280 -18.80 2.13 31.18
N ASP A 281 -19.27 2.44 32.39
CA ASP A 281 -20.07 1.54 33.23
C ASP A 281 -21.58 1.73 33.03
N ALA A 282 -22.01 2.70 32.20
CA ALA A 282 -23.42 2.89 31.90
C ALA A 282 -24.03 1.68 31.16
N PRO A 283 -25.34 1.41 31.35
CA PRO A 283 -26.02 0.36 30.60
C PRO A 283 -25.89 0.56 29.08
N ALA A 284 -25.67 -0.56 28.36
CA ALA A 284 -25.70 -0.56 26.91
C ALA A 284 -27.15 -0.53 26.42
N VAL A 285 -27.49 0.47 25.62
CA VAL A 285 -28.81 0.66 24.98
C VAL A 285 -28.83 0.20 23.53
N GLY A 286 -27.66 -0.09 22.95
CA GLY A 286 -27.52 -0.59 21.59
C GLY A 286 -26.10 -1.08 21.29
N ARG A 287 -25.90 -1.60 20.09
CA ARG A 287 -24.59 -2.04 19.60
C ARG A 287 -24.42 -1.71 18.14
N VAL A 288 -23.20 -1.33 17.75
CA VAL A 288 -22.79 -1.17 16.36
C VAL A 288 -21.87 -2.34 16.01
N ARG A 289 -22.12 -3.02 14.89
CA ARG A 289 -21.27 -4.14 14.46
C ARG A 289 -19.91 -3.61 14.04
N TYR A 290 -18.88 -4.44 14.16
CA TYR A 290 -17.54 -4.10 13.70
C TYR A 290 -17.56 -3.65 12.23
N HIS A 291 -16.91 -2.51 11.95
CA HIS A 291 -16.86 -1.82 10.66
C HIS A 291 -18.19 -1.27 10.13
N ASP A 292 -19.31 -1.43 10.84
CA ASP A 292 -20.54 -0.71 10.49
C ASP A 292 -20.38 0.78 10.80
N THR A 293 -21.13 1.58 10.05
CA THR A 293 -21.14 3.03 10.18
C THR A 293 -22.21 3.50 11.16
N VAL A 294 -21.93 4.61 11.83
CA VAL A 294 -22.84 5.33 12.71
C VAL A 294 -22.66 6.82 12.50
N TYR A 295 -23.74 7.59 12.64
CA TYR A 295 -23.68 9.04 12.63
C TYR A 295 -23.64 9.57 14.06
N LEU A 296 -22.72 10.51 14.28
CA LEU A 296 -22.59 11.25 15.52
C LEU A 296 -23.10 12.67 15.25
N ARG A 297 -23.68 13.32 16.26
CA ARG A 297 -23.94 14.75 16.14
C ARG A 297 -22.62 15.50 15.97
N ALA A 298 -22.55 16.41 14.99
CA ALA A 298 -21.37 17.25 14.85
C ALA A 298 -21.25 18.10 16.12
N ALA A 299 -20.01 18.27 16.56
CA ALA A 299 -19.69 19.21 17.59
C ALA A 299 -19.07 20.45 16.96
N ASP A 300 -19.36 21.62 17.51
CA ASP A 300 -18.81 22.88 17.03
C ASP A 300 -17.34 23.02 17.45
N GLY A 301 -16.42 23.06 16.48
CA GLY A 301 -15.01 23.42 16.68
C GLY A 301 -14.04 22.26 17.03
N GLN A 302 -12.76 22.61 17.27
CA GLN A 302 -11.68 21.65 17.57
C GLN A 302 -11.79 20.97 18.95
N ALA A 303 -12.52 21.57 19.89
CA ALA A 303 -12.60 21.11 21.27
C ALA A 303 -13.20 19.69 21.46
N GLN A 304 -13.94 19.17 20.47
CA GLN A 304 -14.50 17.81 20.53
C GLN A 304 -13.73 16.78 19.68
N ALA A 305 -12.70 17.18 18.91
CA ALA A 305 -11.79 16.22 18.28
C ALA A 305 -11.13 15.34 19.35
N ASP A 306 -10.83 15.94 20.51
CA ASP A 306 -10.22 15.32 21.68
C ASP A 306 -11.25 14.79 22.71
N ALA A 307 -12.55 14.83 22.41
CA ALA A 307 -13.55 14.30 23.33
C ALA A 307 -13.49 12.78 23.44
N GLU A 308 -13.77 12.27 24.64
CA GLU A 308 -13.79 10.84 24.95
C GLU A 308 -15.11 10.16 24.59
N TRP A 309 -16.21 10.92 24.50
CA TRP A 309 -17.56 10.42 24.25
C TRP A 309 -18.31 11.25 23.21
N PHE A 310 -19.10 10.57 22.38
CA PHE A 310 -19.84 11.17 21.27
C PHE A 310 -21.30 10.76 21.29
N GLU A 311 -22.19 11.74 21.16
CA GLU A 311 -23.63 11.49 21.05
C GLU A 311 -23.97 10.91 19.68
N VAL A 312 -24.65 9.77 19.68
CA VAL A 312 -25.17 9.11 18.48
C VAL A 312 -26.39 9.89 17.98
N ALA A 313 -26.44 10.15 16.67
CA ALA A 313 -27.61 10.75 16.04
C ALA A 313 -28.69 9.67 15.82
N PRO A 314 -29.80 9.67 16.58
CA PRO A 314 -30.76 8.57 16.56
C PRO A 314 -31.59 8.52 15.27
N ASP A 315 -31.71 9.65 14.57
CA ASP A 315 -32.53 9.82 13.37
C ASP A 315 -32.02 9.04 12.14
N HIS A 316 -30.87 8.36 12.27
CA HIS A 316 -30.23 7.57 11.23
C HIS A 316 -30.14 6.07 11.57
N GLY A 317 -31.15 5.54 12.28
CA GLY A 317 -31.34 4.09 12.48
C GLY A 317 -30.51 3.49 13.62
N SER A 318 -29.89 4.32 14.44
CA SER A 318 -29.23 3.90 15.69
C SER A 318 -30.05 4.37 16.90
N PRO A 319 -30.02 3.66 18.05
CA PRO A 319 -30.65 4.16 19.26
C PRO A 319 -29.92 5.41 19.77
N ALA A 320 -30.64 6.29 20.47
CA ALA A 320 -30.03 7.42 21.16
C ALA A 320 -29.08 6.94 22.26
N GLY A 321 -27.93 7.60 22.41
CA GLY A 321 -26.93 7.26 23.41
C GLY A 321 -25.55 7.79 23.04
N TRP A 322 -24.51 7.19 23.63
CA TRP A 322 -23.14 7.67 23.59
C TRP A 322 -22.17 6.56 23.18
N LEU A 323 -21.17 6.92 22.38
CA LEU A 323 -20.07 6.03 21.97
C LEU A 323 -18.73 6.57 22.46
N SER A 324 -17.87 5.69 22.93
CA SER A 324 -16.49 6.04 23.30
C SER A 324 -15.63 6.30 22.07
N ALA A 325 -14.75 7.29 22.15
CA ALA A 325 -13.72 7.59 21.16
C ALA A 325 -12.82 6.37 20.85
N GLU A 326 -12.60 5.51 21.84
CA GLU A 326 -11.76 4.32 21.68
C GLU A 326 -12.40 3.26 20.76
N ASP A 327 -13.74 3.22 20.75
CA ASP A 327 -14.53 2.20 20.06
C ASP A 327 -14.79 2.55 18.61
N ILE A 328 -14.56 3.81 18.21
CA ILE A 328 -14.89 4.32 16.89
C ILE A 328 -13.73 5.04 16.22
N ARG A 329 -13.80 5.17 14.90
CA ARG A 329 -12.95 6.07 14.11
C ARG A 329 -13.82 7.01 13.30
N ARG A 330 -13.51 8.30 13.36
CA ARG A 330 -14.34 9.37 12.80
C ARG A 330 -13.76 9.83 11.48
N LEU A 331 -14.64 10.09 10.51
CA LEU A 331 -14.28 10.84 9.33
C LEU A 331 -14.16 12.31 9.72
N LEU A 332 -12.93 12.78 9.86
CA LEU A 332 -12.60 14.19 10.11
C LEU A 332 -11.91 14.76 8.85
N PRO A 333 -12.70 15.14 7.83
CA PRO A 333 -12.18 15.52 6.54
C PRO A 333 -11.45 16.86 6.66
N GLN A 334 -10.17 16.86 6.30
CA GLN A 334 -9.39 18.08 6.10
C GLN A 334 -9.11 18.21 4.62
N GLY A 335 -9.63 19.28 4.02
CA GLY A 335 -9.40 19.58 2.61
C GLY A 335 -7.92 19.79 2.31
N PRO A 336 -7.54 19.83 1.02
CA PRO A 336 -6.19 20.24 0.65
C PRO A 336 -5.87 21.65 1.16
N ASP A 337 -4.63 21.87 1.56
CA ASP A 337 -4.14 23.21 1.90
C ASP A 337 -4.11 24.05 0.61
N THR A 338 -4.77 25.20 0.59
CA THR A 338 -4.83 26.10 -0.60
C THR A 338 -3.44 26.59 -1.04
N GLU A 339 -2.48 26.60 -0.11
CA GLU A 339 -1.09 27.00 -0.34
C GLU A 339 -0.22 25.88 -0.94
N ALA A 340 -0.63 24.61 -0.85
CA ALA A 340 0.14 23.51 -1.44
C ALA A 340 -0.15 23.44 -2.95
N PRO A 341 0.88 23.39 -3.83
CA PRO A 341 0.65 23.32 -5.26
C PRO A 341 0.11 21.93 -5.63
N ILE A 342 -1.21 21.82 -5.64
CA ILE A 342 -1.99 20.70 -6.18
C ILE A 342 -2.49 21.12 -7.56
N LEU A 343 -2.30 20.26 -8.56
CA LEU A 343 -2.85 20.53 -9.89
C LEU A 343 -4.38 20.41 -9.85
N ALA A 344 -5.12 21.26 -10.55
CA ALA A 344 -6.58 21.19 -10.59
C ALA A 344 -7.03 19.83 -11.15
N GLY A 345 -7.86 19.08 -10.43
CA GLY A 345 -8.26 17.72 -10.76
C GLY A 345 -7.30 16.60 -10.31
N GLN A 346 -6.12 16.92 -9.77
CA GLN A 346 -5.24 15.92 -9.15
C GLN A 346 -5.85 15.43 -7.84
N LEU A 347 -5.81 14.10 -7.62
CA LEU A 347 -6.32 13.52 -6.39
C LEU A 347 -5.34 13.70 -5.23
N LEU A 348 -5.90 13.94 -4.05
CA LEU A 348 -5.19 13.88 -2.77
C LEU A 348 -5.72 12.70 -1.95
N LEU A 349 -4.83 11.79 -1.58
CA LEU A 349 -5.07 10.73 -0.61
C LEU A 349 -4.66 11.26 0.77
N ASP A 350 -5.63 11.74 1.55
CA ASP A 350 -5.43 12.29 2.89
C ASP A 350 -5.57 11.19 3.95
N ILE A 351 -4.52 10.98 4.74
CA ILE A 351 -4.39 9.86 5.68
C ILE A 351 -4.25 10.43 7.08
N ASP A 352 -5.29 10.25 7.89
CA ASP A 352 -5.30 10.59 9.30
C ASP A 352 -4.82 9.40 10.14
N LEU A 353 -3.63 9.51 10.73
CA LEU A 353 -3.05 8.44 11.55
C LEU A 353 -3.64 8.34 12.97
N ASP A 354 -4.39 9.34 13.42
CA ASP A 354 -5.08 9.31 14.71
C ASP A 354 -6.44 8.64 14.54
N GLN A 355 -7.17 8.97 13.47
CA GLN A 355 -8.43 8.30 13.13
C GLN A 355 -8.25 7.01 12.33
N GLN A 356 -7.05 6.69 11.82
CA GLN A 356 -6.85 5.54 10.93
C GLN A 356 -7.85 5.54 9.76
N VAL A 357 -8.06 6.72 9.16
CA VAL A 357 -8.97 6.95 8.04
C VAL A 357 -8.20 7.53 6.86
N LEU A 358 -8.48 7.02 5.66
CA LEU A 358 -8.09 7.62 4.39
C LEU A 358 -9.30 8.32 3.79
N THR A 359 -9.12 9.56 3.33
CA THR A 359 -10.08 10.32 2.53
C THR A 359 -9.48 10.64 1.17
N ILE A 360 -10.19 10.36 0.09
CA ILE A 360 -9.82 10.78 -1.26
C ILE A 360 -10.51 12.10 -1.56
N TRP A 361 -9.71 13.11 -1.87
CA TRP A 361 -10.17 14.40 -2.34
C TRP A 361 -9.95 14.53 -3.84
N ARG A 362 -10.95 15.09 -4.52
CA ARG A 362 -10.80 15.67 -5.84
C ARG A 362 -11.08 17.16 -5.69
N GLU A 363 -10.04 17.97 -5.88
CA GLU A 363 -10.11 19.40 -5.58
C GLU A 363 -10.54 19.63 -4.12
N ASP A 364 -11.62 20.36 -3.88
CA ASP A 364 -12.19 20.63 -2.56
C ASP A 364 -13.32 19.66 -2.16
N GLN A 365 -13.57 18.61 -2.95
CA GLN A 365 -14.63 17.64 -2.69
C GLN A 365 -14.07 16.29 -2.19
N PRO A 366 -14.49 15.81 -1.00
CA PRO A 366 -14.19 14.45 -0.58
C PRO A 366 -15.11 13.47 -1.33
N ILE A 367 -14.53 12.51 -2.06
CA ILE A 367 -15.28 11.58 -2.92
C ILE A 367 -15.36 10.16 -2.38
N PHE A 368 -14.45 9.79 -1.47
CA PHE A 368 -14.40 8.46 -0.88
C PHE A 368 -13.68 8.50 0.47
N ALA A 369 -14.12 7.71 1.44
CA ALA A 369 -13.42 7.54 2.71
C ALA A 369 -13.44 6.09 3.18
N THR A 370 -12.35 5.63 3.80
CA THR A 370 -12.26 4.27 4.33
C THR A 370 -11.34 4.17 5.55
N LEU A 371 -11.47 3.09 6.31
CA LEU A 371 -10.52 2.71 7.36
C LEU A 371 -9.23 2.15 6.77
N ILE A 372 -8.12 2.42 7.46
CA ILE A 372 -6.79 1.89 7.14
C ILE A 372 -6.17 1.16 8.33
N SER A 373 -5.06 0.47 8.11
CA SER A 373 -4.12 0.12 9.18
C SER A 373 -2.73 0.64 8.85
N SER A 374 -2.26 1.63 9.62
CA SER A 374 -0.91 2.19 9.46
C SER A 374 0.14 1.44 10.27
N GLY A 375 1.37 1.95 10.25
CA GLY A 375 2.50 1.45 11.02
C GLY A 375 2.26 1.38 12.52
N ARG A 376 2.63 0.26 13.16
CA ARG A 376 2.59 0.05 14.61
C ARG A 376 3.66 0.87 15.35
N ALA A 377 3.64 0.84 16.69
CA ALA A 377 4.73 1.39 17.48
C ALA A 377 6.05 0.68 17.12
N GLY A 378 7.14 1.44 16.95
CA GLY A 378 8.40 0.93 16.39
C GLY A 378 8.50 1.05 14.87
N ASP A 379 7.39 0.88 14.15
CA ASP A 379 7.33 0.88 12.68
C ASP A 379 6.46 2.04 12.13
N ARG A 380 6.60 3.24 12.71
CA ARG A 380 5.69 4.35 12.42
C ARG A 380 5.71 4.77 10.94
N THR A 381 4.53 5.00 10.38
CA THR A 381 4.39 5.66 9.07
C THR A 381 4.82 7.14 9.19
N PRO A 382 5.71 7.63 8.30
CA PRO A 382 6.26 8.98 8.41
C PRO A 382 5.25 10.06 7.98
N LEU A 383 5.14 11.14 8.75
CA LEU A 383 4.32 12.30 8.40
C LEU A 383 4.93 13.09 7.23
N GLY A 384 4.09 13.61 6.35
CA GLY A 384 4.52 14.40 5.20
C GLY A 384 3.46 14.52 4.11
N LEU A 385 3.71 15.43 3.19
CA LEU A 385 3.08 15.46 1.88
C LEU A 385 4.01 14.77 0.87
N TYR A 386 3.49 13.75 0.20
CA TYR A 386 4.18 12.91 -0.76
C TYR A 386 3.40 12.83 -2.06
N ARG A 387 3.91 12.01 -2.96
CA ARG A 387 3.32 11.67 -4.25
C ARG A 387 3.40 10.16 -4.43
N VAL A 388 2.41 9.56 -5.06
CA VAL A 388 2.54 8.17 -5.53
C VAL A 388 3.63 8.14 -6.60
N GLU A 389 4.76 7.53 -6.26
CA GLU A 389 5.89 7.37 -7.15
C GLU A 389 5.63 6.20 -8.09
N THR A 390 5.41 5.01 -7.53
CA THR A 390 5.31 3.80 -8.33
C THR A 390 4.09 2.99 -7.97
N LYS A 391 3.37 2.53 -8.98
CA LYS A 391 2.28 1.58 -8.83
C LYS A 391 2.64 0.23 -9.38
N TRP A 392 2.32 -0.80 -8.61
CA TRP A 392 2.46 -2.20 -9.00
C TRP A 392 1.07 -2.84 -8.98
N ALA A 393 0.67 -3.42 -10.11
CA ALA A 393 -0.55 -4.24 -10.15
C ALA A 393 -0.51 -5.33 -9.07
N TYR A 394 0.65 -6.00 -8.97
CA TYR A 394 0.98 -6.87 -7.85
C TYR A 394 2.49 -7.06 -7.75
N GLY A 395 2.99 -7.36 -6.56
CA GLY A 395 4.41 -7.59 -6.31
C GLY A 395 4.66 -8.39 -5.05
N LYS A 396 5.86 -8.94 -4.88
CA LYS A 396 6.24 -9.53 -3.59
C LYS A 396 6.62 -8.43 -2.61
N MET A 397 6.29 -8.61 -1.34
CA MET A 397 6.80 -7.82 -0.23
C MET A 397 7.52 -8.76 0.73
N ALA A 398 8.78 -8.47 1.04
CA ALA A 398 9.57 -9.28 1.93
C ALA A 398 10.47 -8.40 2.79
N SER A 399 10.73 -8.88 4.00
CA SER A 399 11.78 -8.36 4.86
C SER A 399 13.16 -8.48 4.21
N LEU A 400 14.13 -7.75 4.76
CA LEU A 400 15.55 -7.99 4.44
C LEU A 400 15.96 -9.37 4.98
N PRO A 401 16.90 -10.08 4.32
CA PRO A 401 17.35 -11.40 4.79
C PRO A 401 17.89 -11.43 6.23
N SER A 402 18.32 -10.29 6.75
CA SER A 402 18.88 -10.12 8.10
C SER A 402 17.90 -9.52 9.11
N ALA A 403 16.60 -9.47 8.80
CA ALA A 403 15.60 -8.95 9.72
C ALA A 403 15.34 -9.92 10.87
N ASP A 404 15.21 -9.40 12.09
CA ASP A 404 14.87 -10.18 13.29
C ASP A 404 13.48 -10.83 13.20
N ASP A 405 12.57 -10.20 12.43
CA ASP A 405 11.22 -10.68 12.15
C ASP A 405 11.04 -10.89 10.62
N PRO A 406 11.44 -12.06 10.09
CA PRO A 406 11.41 -12.31 8.66
C PRO A 406 9.98 -12.54 8.18
N TYR A 407 9.54 -11.73 7.22
CA TYR A 407 8.28 -11.94 6.50
C TYR A 407 8.50 -12.07 4.99
N TYR A 408 7.60 -12.82 4.35
CA TYR A 408 7.50 -12.96 2.90
C TYR A 408 6.04 -13.06 2.48
N VAL A 409 5.59 -12.14 1.63
CA VAL A 409 4.23 -12.08 1.11
C VAL A 409 4.29 -11.97 -0.41
N GLU A 410 3.81 -13.00 -1.10
CA GLU A 410 3.81 -13.06 -2.56
C GLU A 410 2.61 -12.30 -3.15
N ALA A 411 2.85 -11.62 -4.28
CA ALA A 411 1.82 -11.03 -5.12
C ALA A 411 0.81 -10.10 -4.41
N VAL A 412 1.26 -9.31 -3.44
CA VAL A 412 0.47 -8.22 -2.82
C VAL A 412 -0.09 -7.32 -3.92
N PRO A 413 -1.42 -7.24 -4.09
CA PRO A 413 -2.02 -6.50 -5.19
C PRO A 413 -2.20 -5.02 -4.86
N TRP A 414 -2.36 -4.22 -5.91
CA TRP A 414 -2.74 -2.80 -5.86
C TRP A 414 -1.82 -1.96 -4.97
N THR A 415 -0.51 -2.11 -5.18
CA THR A 415 0.50 -1.42 -4.35
C THR A 415 0.88 -0.08 -4.95
N MET A 416 0.89 0.97 -4.13
CA MET A 416 1.23 2.35 -4.50
C MET A 416 2.31 2.88 -3.55
N TYR A 417 3.56 2.89 -4.01
CA TYR A 417 4.71 3.42 -3.26
C TYR A 417 4.71 4.95 -3.31
N PHE A 418 5.02 5.59 -2.18
CA PHE A 418 5.06 7.06 -2.08
C PHE A 418 6.30 7.60 -1.35
N ASP A 419 7.08 6.73 -0.71
CA ASP A 419 8.35 7.09 -0.06
C ASP A 419 9.19 5.82 0.15
N GLY A 420 10.05 5.48 -0.82
CA GLY A 420 10.94 4.32 -0.73
C GLY A 420 10.19 3.00 -0.47
N ARG A 421 10.23 2.51 0.78
CA ARG A 421 9.53 1.26 1.19
C ARG A 421 8.06 1.46 1.60
N TYR A 422 7.63 2.70 1.84
CA TYR A 422 6.28 2.99 2.31
C TYR A 422 5.31 3.01 1.13
N ALA A 423 4.21 2.26 1.27
CA ALA A 423 3.20 2.12 0.25
C ALA A 423 1.79 2.02 0.84
N LEU A 424 0.79 2.38 0.05
CA LEU A 424 -0.57 1.90 0.22
C LEU A 424 -0.72 0.57 -0.52
N HIS A 425 -1.34 -0.45 0.07
CA HIS A 425 -1.59 -1.71 -0.63
C HIS A 425 -2.74 -2.50 0.00
N ALA A 426 -3.21 -3.52 -0.73
CA ALA A 426 -4.15 -4.48 -0.18
C ALA A 426 -3.50 -5.33 0.91
N SER A 427 -4.24 -5.56 2.00
CA SER A 427 -3.86 -6.51 3.04
C SER A 427 -4.95 -7.55 3.17
N TYR A 428 -4.69 -8.73 2.61
CA TYR A 428 -5.60 -9.88 2.67
C TYR A 428 -5.42 -10.74 3.92
N TRP A 429 -4.36 -10.52 4.68
CA TRP A 429 -3.96 -11.37 5.81
C TRP A 429 -4.53 -10.93 7.17
N HIS A 430 -5.26 -9.82 7.24
CA HIS A 430 -5.91 -9.36 8.47
C HIS A 430 -7.15 -8.50 8.20
N ASN A 431 -8.00 -8.33 9.22
CA ASN A 431 -9.17 -7.43 9.18
C ASN A 431 -9.11 -6.30 10.24
N LEU A 432 -7.91 -5.82 10.58
CA LEU A 432 -7.68 -4.84 11.65
C LEU A 432 -7.82 -3.36 11.21
N PHE A 433 -8.59 -3.08 10.15
CA PHE A 433 -8.78 -1.72 9.65
C PHE A 433 -9.41 -0.83 10.75
N GLY A 434 -8.85 0.36 10.94
CA GLY A 434 -9.13 1.24 12.09
C GLY A 434 -8.12 1.12 13.24
N HIS A 435 -7.19 0.17 13.14
CA HIS A 435 -6.08 -0.05 14.08
C HIS A 435 -4.74 -0.09 13.37
N ARG A 436 -3.68 0.29 14.07
CA ARG A 436 -2.30 0.17 13.57
C ARG A 436 -1.88 -1.29 13.58
N ALA A 437 -1.35 -1.80 12.47
CA ALA A 437 -0.99 -3.20 12.32
C ALA A 437 0.21 -3.46 11.40
N SER A 438 0.62 -2.48 10.59
CA SER A 438 1.64 -2.70 9.55
C SER A 438 3.06 -2.39 10.06
N HIS A 439 4.06 -2.72 9.23
CA HIS A 439 5.46 -2.31 9.40
C HIS A 439 5.76 -0.94 8.76
N GLY A 440 4.75 -0.07 8.67
CA GLY A 440 4.88 1.30 8.17
C GLY A 440 4.03 1.61 6.95
N CYS A 441 3.69 0.61 6.14
CA CYS A 441 2.75 0.76 5.03
C CYS A 441 1.34 1.15 5.50
N ILE A 442 0.51 1.59 4.56
CA ILE A 442 -0.90 1.88 4.79
C ILE A 442 -1.69 0.71 4.20
N ASN A 443 -2.17 -0.16 5.08
CA ASN A 443 -2.92 -1.34 4.70
C ASN A 443 -4.38 -0.96 4.46
N LEU A 444 -4.94 -1.44 3.35
CA LEU A 444 -6.33 -1.25 2.95
C LEU A 444 -7.01 -2.61 2.79
N SER A 445 -8.34 -2.66 2.94
CA SER A 445 -9.09 -3.86 2.56
C SER A 445 -8.92 -4.12 1.06
N PRO A 446 -9.04 -5.37 0.58
CA PRO A 446 -8.89 -5.65 -0.84
C PRO A 446 -9.82 -4.81 -1.75
N ARG A 447 -11.10 -4.63 -1.38
CA ARG A 447 -12.04 -3.78 -2.14
C ARG A 447 -11.56 -2.33 -2.22
N ASP A 448 -11.12 -1.79 -1.09
CA ASP A 448 -10.73 -0.37 -1.02
C ASP A 448 -9.36 -0.13 -1.65
N ALA A 449 -8.40 -1.04 -1.46
CA ALA A 449 -7.11 -0.98 -2.12
C ALA A 449 -7.25 -0.92 -3.63
N ARG A 450 -8.11 -1.78 -4.20
CA ARG A 450 -8.45 -1.76 -5.62
C ARG A 450 -9.03 -0.42 -6.03
N ARG A 451 -10.06 0.06 -5.32
CA ARG A 451 -10.73 1.32 -5.66
C ARG A 451 -9.77 2.51 -5.61
N VAL A 452 -8.97 2.62 -4.55
CA VAL A 452 -7.97 3.69 -4.41
C VAL A 452 -6.93 3.59 -5.53
N PHE A 453 -6.48 2.37 -5.87
CA PHE A 453 -5.52 2.14 -6.95
C PHE A 453 -6.06 2.49 -8.33
N GLU A 454 -7.33 2.19 -8.62
CA GLU A 454 -7.97 2.53 -9.89
C GLU A 454 -8.20 4.04 -10.04
N LEU A 455 -8.51 4.74 -8.93
CA LEU A 455 -8.69 6.20 -8.91
C LEU A 455 -7.37 6.96 -8.97
N ALA A 456 -6.37 6.52 -8.19
CA ALA A 456 -5.12 7.23 -8.01
C ALA A 456 -4.23 7.14 -9.25
N THR A 457 -3.52 8.21 -9.53
CA THR A 457 -2.52 8.27 -10.60
C THR A 457 -1.12 7.99 -10.04
N PRO A 458 -0.11 7.64 -10.85
CA PRO A 458 -0.16 7.49 -12.30
C PRO A 458 -1.11 6.37 -12.74
N ALA A 459 -1.80 6.52 -13.86
CA ALA A 459 -2.67 5.42 -14.31
C ALA A 459 -1.80 4.24 -14.77
N LEU A 460 -2.14 3.02 -14.34
CA LEU A 460 -1.48 1.82 -14.81
C LEU A 460 -2.14 1.38 -16.13
N PRO A 461 -1.46 1.45 -17.28
CA PRO A 461 -2.09 1.05 -18.54
C PRO A 461 -2.37 -0.46 -18.57
N PRO A 462 -3.42 -0.90 -19.30
CA PRO A 462 -3.67 -2.32 -19.50
C PRO A 462 -2.43 -3.06 -20.04
N GLY A 463 -2.19 -4.26 -19.52
CA GLY A 463 -1.02 -5.08 -19.82
C GLY A 463 0.26 -4.72 -19.07
N TRP A 464 0.26 -3.63 -18.30
CA TRP A 464 1.43 -3.21 -17.52
C TRP A 464 1.35 -3.76 -16.10
N LEU A 465 2.51 -4.15 -15.56
CA LEU A 465 2.65 -4.61 -14.18
C LEU A 465 3.14 -3.49 -13.25
N ILE A 466 3.95 -2.57 -13.78
CA ILE A 466 4.51 -1.43 -13.04
C ILE A 466 4.37 -0.16 -13.86
N VAL A 467 4.01 0.95 -13.24
CA VAL A 467 4.12 2.31 -13.78
C VAL A 467 4.76 3.25 -12.74
N HIS A 468 5.59 4.17 -13.21
CA HIS A 468 6.23 5.23 -12.41
C HIS A 468 5.54 6.57 -12.66
N GLU A 469 5.72 7.55 -11.78
CA GLU A 469 5.30 8.93 -11.99
C GLU A 469 6.13 9.60 -13.09
N HIS A 470 5.62 10.68 -13.67
CA HIS A 470 6.34 11.52 -14.63
C HIS A 470 5.70 12.88 -14.74
N ALA A 471 6.39 13.87 -15.30
CA ALA A 471 5.86 15.22 -15.52
C ALA A 471 4.49 15.24 -16.24
N ALA A 472 4.24 14.28 -17.15
CA ALA A 472 2.97 14.14 -17.88
C ALA A 472 1.85 13.46 -17.06
N ASP A 473 2.19 12.64 -16.08
CA ASP A 473 1.26 12.02 -15.14
C ASP A 473 1.93 11.94 -13.76
N PRO A 474 1.94 13.05 -13.01
CA PRO A 474 2.74 13.21 -11.81
C PRO A 474 2.18 12.45 -10.62
N GLY A 475 1.20 11.57 -10.80
CA GLY A 475 0.63 10.78 -9.73
C GLY A 475 -0.24 11.53 -8.71
N ALA A 476 -0.97 10.77 -7.91
CA ALA A 476 -1.80 11.30 -6.84
C ALA A 476 -0.91 11.79 -5.70
N LEU A 477 -1.36 12.83 -4.98
CA LEU A 477 -0.71 13.27 -3.77
C LEU A 477 -1.10 12.36 -2.60
N VAL A 478 -0.19 12.20 -1.64
CA VAL A 478 -0.44 11.43 -0.41
C VAL A 478 -0.08 12.31 0.76
N ARG A 479 -1.05 12.73 1.58
CA ARG A 479 -0.79 13.50 2.81
C ARG A 479 -0.96 12.59 4.02
N VAL A 480 0.11 12.39 4.78
CA VAL A 480 0.10 11.60 6.01
C VAL A 480 0.20 12.54 7.20
N ARG A 481 -0.88 12.65 7.99
CA ARG A 481 -1.03 13.63 9.08
C ARG A 481 -1.50 13.01 10.40
N ARG A 482 -1.52 13.84 11.45
CA ARG A 482 -2.07 13.56 12.78
C ARG A 482 -2.85 14.79 13.23
N GLY A 483 -4.16 14.66 13.40
CA GLY A 483 -5.04 15.82 13.59
C GLY A 483 -4.84 16.85 12.49
N ASP A 484 -4.73 18.11 12.88
CA ASP A 484 -4.51 19.30 12.05
C ASP A 484 -3.04 19.73 11.95
N ARG A 485 -2.10 18.90 12.44
CA ARG A 485 -0.68 19.26 12.47
C ARG A 485 -0.17 19.49 11.04
N PRO A 486 0.46 20.65 10.76
CA PRO A 486 1.14 20.86 9.50
C PRO A 486 2.17 19.77 9.23
N VAL A 487 2.30 19.37 7.97
CA VAL A 487 3.23 18.33 7.55
C VAL A 487 4.27 18.89 6.58
N PRO A 488 5.53 18.42 6.61
CA PRO A 488 6.53 18.86 5.66
C PRO A 488 6.22 18.36 4.25
N ASP A 489 6.53 19.16 3.23
CA ASP A 489 6.54 18.70 1.84
C ASP A 489 7.77 17.80 1.61
N ARG A 490 7.52 16.55 1.25
CA ARG A 490 8.53 15.52 0.99
C ARG A 490 8.47 15.02 -0.45
N ARG A 491 7.72 15.69 -1.33
CA ARG A 491 7.61 15.29 -2.74
C ARG A 491 8.95 15.47 -3.44
N PRO A 492 9.41 14.48 -4.23
CA PRO A 492 10.55 14.69 -5.10
C PRO A 492 10.21 15.70 -6.22
N PRO A 493 11.22 16.37 -6.79
CA PRO A 493 11.05 17.11 -8.04
C PRO A 493 10.53 16.18 -9.15
N LEU A 494 9.70 16.73 -10.04
CA LEU A 494 9.20 16.00 -11.23
C LEU A 494 10.19 16.03 -12.38
#